data_AF-A0A914HBV6-F1
#
_entry.id   AF-A0A914HBV6-F1
#
_cell.length_a   1.000
_cell.length_b   1.000
_cell.length_c   1.000
_cell.angle_alpha   90.00
_cell.angle_beta   90.00
_cell.angle_gamma   90.00
#
_symmetry.space_group_name_H-M   'P 1'
#
loop_
_entity.id
_entity.type
_entity.pdbx_description
1 polymer ?
#
loop_
_entity_poly.entity_id
_entity_poly.type
_entity_poly.pdbx_seq_one_letter_code
_entity_poly.pdbx_strand_id
1 'polypeptide(L)'
;MFTFSCKPGGRLKKDGSDENISNIGINSTTSLSAIRSDTAFRDVSEKTVFKGSAELCGKPFSIHNCRGSVLVLLDHTATITIEKCNNCVIICGPCKGSIFVRNCTDCLILAACQQFRVQDSHDVEAHIHCSTKPTIEDSELIVAPLLMSYNGIEDDMASAGLDRALNRWDKVQNFTPDTGLFQLMPFDPFANGAIGSEVVSDELLEQLTTFMEKPEAQESVGLKLKTISWVLPTYELL
;
A
#
# COMPACT_ATOMS: atom_id res chain seq x y z
N MET A 1 17.09 -19.66 -9.62
CA MET A 1 15.67 -19.35 -9.37
C MET A 1 15.40 -19.74 -7.93
N PHE A 2 15.45 -18.77 -7.01
CA PHE A 2 15.19 -19.02 -5.59
C PHE A 2 13.73 -18.69 -5.33
N THR A 3 12.91 -19.70 -5.04
CA THR A 3 11.54 -19.53 -4.58
C THR A 3 11.55 -19.37 -3.06
N PHE A 4 11.25 -18.19 -2.56
CA PHE A 4 10.99 -17.97 -1.14
C PHE A 4 9.54 -18.41 -0.85
N SER A 5 9.37 -19.68 -0.48
CA SER A 5 8.07 -20.20 -0.05
C SER A 5 7.87 -19.87 1.42
N CYS A 6 6.76 -19.21 1.75
CA CYS A 6 6.39 -19.05 3.15
C CYS A 6 6.11 -20.43 3.77
N LYS A 7 6.88 -20.82 4.79
CA LYS A 7 6.72 -22.12 5.45
C LYS A 7 5.52 -22.05 6.42
N PRO A 8 4.64 -23.06 6.43
CA PRO A 8 3.56 -23.13 7.42
C PRO A 8 4.15 -23.25 8.84
N GLY A 9 3.59 -22.47 9.76
CA GLY A 9 4.14 -22.19 11.09
C GLY A 9 4.57 -23.42 11.89
N GLY A 10 5.88 -23.52 12.12
CA GLY A 10 6.48 -24.38 13.14
C GLY A 10 6.86 -23.55 14.36
N ARG A 11 6.39 -23.97 15.54
CA ARG A 11 6.70 -23.37 16.84
C ARG A 11 8.21 -23.46 17.13
N LEU A 12 8.93 -22.33 17.07
CA LEU A 12 10.35 -22.27 17.46
C LEU A 12 10.49 -22.44 18.98
N LYS A 13 11.29 -23.43 19.40
CA LYS A 13 11.80 -23.55 20.78
C LYS A 13 12.92 -22.52 20.97
N LYS A 14 12.93 -21.85 22.12
CA LYS A 14 14.05 -21.03 22.61
C LYS A 14 15.21 -21.96 22.98
N ASP A 15 16.37 -21.77 22.37
CA ASP A 15 17.66 -22.07 22.99
C ASP A 15 18.55 -20.84 22.83
N GLY A 16 19.14 -20.42 23.95
CA GLY A 16 19.89 -19.17 24.07
C GLY A 16 21.34 -19.28 23.62
N SER A 17 21.88 -18.15 23.17
CA SER A 17 23.25 -17.70 23.43
C SER A 17 23.34 -16.24 22.98
N ASP A 18 23.51 -15.35 23.96
CA ASP A 18 23.78 -13.94 23.75
C ASP A 18 25.23 -13.77 23.27
N GLU A 19 25.45 -13.12 22.13
CA GLU A 19 26.72 -12.47 21.85
C GLU A 19 26.52 -10.97 21.54
N ASN A 20 27.26 -10.19 22.33
CA ASN A 20 27.31 -8.74 22.36
C ASN A 20 27.93 -8.16 21.10
N ILE A 21 27.29 -7.14 20.52
CA ILE A 21 28.02 -6.01 19.93
C ILE A 21 27.47 -4.73 20.57
N SER A 22 28.31 -4.12 21.40
CA SER A 22 28.06 -2.88 22.10
C SER A 22 28.40 -1.67 21.22
N ASN A 23 27.54 -0.65 21.37
CA ASN A 23 27.84 0.79 21.30
C ASN A 23 28.13 1.45 19.95
N ILE A 24 27.05 1.97 19.34
CA ILE A 24 27.05 3.35 18.84
C ILE A 24 25.91 4.08 19.57
N GLY A 25 26.27 5.02 20.44
CA GLY A 25 25.32 5.78 21.23
C GLY A 25 24.52 6.75 20.36
N ILE A 26 23.20 6.53 20.30
CA ILE A 26 22.23 7.52 19.83
C ILE A 26 21.06 7.49 20.80
N ASN A 27 20.89 8.56 21.59
CA ASN A 27 19.75 8.76 22.49
C ASN A 27 18.45 8.77 21.66
N SER A 28 17.76 7.63 21.56
CA SER A 28 16.55 7.49 20.72
C SER A 28 15.66 6.29 21.12
N THR A 29 15.42 6.10 22.41
CA THR A 29 14.60 4.99 22.91
C THR A 29 13.12 5.05 22.46
N THR A 30 12.64 6.20 21.96
CA THR A 30 11.26 6.36 21.50
C THR A 30 11.09 6.09 19.99
N SER A 31 12.17 6.11 19.19
CA SER A 31 12.08 6.08 17.71
C SER A 31 12.32 4.70 17.09
N LEU A 32 12.85 3.72 17.83
CA LEU A 32 13.23 2.40 17.30
C LEU A 32 12.15 1.32 17.48
N SER A 33 11.25 1.46 18.46
CA SER A 33 10.16 0.50 18.70
C SER A 33 9.06 0.59 17.63
N ALA A 34 8.82 1.79 17.10
CA ALA A 34 7.84 2.08 16.06
C ALA A 34 8.19 1.44 14.70
N ILE A 35 9.49 1.26 14.41
CA ILE A 35 10.02 0.70 13.15
C ILE A 35 10.18 -0.83 13.23
N ARG A 36 10.13 -1.41 14.43
CA ARG A 36 10.38 -2.85 14.67
C ARG A 36 9.12 -3.71 14.85
N SER A 37 7.92 -3.17 14.62
CA SER A 37 6.73 -4.02 14.66
C SER A 37 6.62 -4.85 13.39
N ASP A 38 6.66 -6.17 13.53
CA ASP A 38 6.46 -7.11 12.40
C ASP A 38 5.08 -6.97 11.72
N THR A 39 4.14 -6.25 12.33
CA THR A 39 2.73 -6.16 11.88
C THR A 39 2.19 -4.73 11.87
N ALA A 40 3.06 -3.72 12.01
CA ALA A 40 2.59 -2.34 11.94
C ALA A 40 3.65 -1.33 11.50
N PHE A 41 3.18 -0.27 10.85
CA PHE A 41 3.84 1.03 10.81
C PHE A 41 3.11 1.96 11.76
N ARG A 42 3.82 2.48 12.76
CA ARG A 42 3.27 3.42 13.74
C ARG A 42 4.15 4.63 13.85
N ASP A 43 3.56 5.81 14.02
CA ASP A 43 4.28 7.04 14.36
C ASP A 43 5.43 7.36 13.37
N VAL A 44 5.23 7.01 12.09
CA VAL A 44 6.18 7.28 11.02
C VAL A 44 5.96 8.69 10.50
N SER A 45 7.00 9.51 10.46
CA SER A 45 6.89 10.89 9.98
C SER A 45 8.04 11.25 9.06
N GLU A 46 7.74 11.87 7.92
CA GLU A 46 8.71 12.37 6.92
C GLU A 46 9.70 11.29 6.47
N LYS A 47 9.20 10.05 6.27
CA LYS A 47 10.04 8.88 5.98
C LYS A 47 9.38 7.93 4.99
N THR A 48 10.23 7.17 4.31
CA THR A 48 9.82 5.98 3.56
C THR A 48 10.10 4.73 4.38
N VAL A 49 9.11 3.85 4.56
CA VAL A 49 9.26 2.53 5.20
C VAL A 49 8.65 1.43 4.34
N PHE A 50 9.21 0.24 4.44
CA PHE A 50 8.96 -0.85 3.52
C PHE A 50 8.81 -2.20 4.23
N LYS A 51 7.90 -3.03 3.73
CA LYS A 51 7.79 -4.47 3.99
C LYS A 51 7.71 -5.21 2.66
N GLY A 52 8.65 -6.10 2.43
CA GLY A 52 8.76 -6.85 1.19
C GLY A 52 8.10 -8.23 1.24
N SER A 53 8.28 -8.95 0.13
CA SER A 53 7.76 -10.30 -0.06
C SER A 53 8.16 -11.24 1.07
N ALA A 54 7.22 -12.06 1.52
CA ALA A 54 7.37 -13.05 2.58
C ALA A 54 7.65 -12.49 4.00
N GLU A 55 7.51 -11.19 4.23
CA GLU A 55 7.57 -10.61 5.57
C GLU A 55 6.21 -10.67 6.30
N LEU A 56 5.11 -10.51 5.56
CA LEU A 56 3.76 -10.43 6.10
C LEU A 56 3.05 -11.78 6.04
N CYS A 57 3.17 -12.51 4.94
CA CYS A 57 2.60 -13.84 4.71
C CYS A 57 1.16 -14.00 5.21
N GLY A 58 0.26 -13.10 4.80
CA GLY A 58 -1.15 -13.18 5.14
C GLY A 58 -1.46 -12.82 6.61
N LYS A 59 -0.53 -12.19 7.34
CA LYS A 59 -0.84 -11.59 8.64
C LYS A 59 -1.66 -10.30 8.46
N PRO A 60 -2.42 -9.88 9.48
CA PRO A 60 -2.99 -8.54 9.50
C PRO A 60 -1.89 -7.49 9.67
N PHE A 61 -2.11 -6.30 9.12
CA PHE A 61 -1.18 -5.18 9.24
C PHE A 61 -1.90 -3.89 9.66
N SER A 62 -1.24 -3.05 10.46
CA SER A 62 -1.78 -1.78 10.92
C SER A 62 -0.85 -0.63 10.54
N ILE A 63 -1.41 0.38 9.89
CA ILE A 63 -0.76 1.66 9.62
C ILE A 63 -1.46 2.69 10.49
N HIS A 64 -0.76 3.31 11.43
CA HIS A 64 -1.39 4.17 12.43
C HIS A 64 -0.54 5.39 12.78
N ASN A 65 -1.15 6.58 12.75
CA ASN A 65 -0.50 7.84 13.14
C ASN A 65 0.75 8.15 12.30
N CYS A 66 0.64 8.05 10.97
CA CYS A 66 1.75 8.34 10.06
C CYS A 66 1.54 9.69 9.34
N ARG A 67 2.61 10.45 9.09
CA ARG A 67 2.53 11.79 8.49
C ARG A 67 3.62 12.06 7.45
N GLY A 68 3.31 12.71 6.33
CA GLY A 68 4.33 13.11 5.33
C GLY A 68 5.17 11.93 4.85
N SER A 69 4.58 10.73 4.74
CA SER A 69 5.35 9.47 4.67
C SER A 69 4.91 8.60 3.50
N VAL A 70 5.86 7.79 3.01
CA VAL A 70 5.64 6.77 1.99
C VAL A 70 5.72 5.40 2.65
N LEU A 71 4.61 4.66 2.63
CA LEU A 71 4.44 3.42 3.37
C LEU A 71 4.14 2.30 2.39
N VAL A 72 5.05 1.32 2.28
CA VAL A 72 4.99 0.33 1.21
C VAL A 72 4.96 -1.09 1.79
N LEU A 73 3.94 -1.86 1.42
CA LEU A 73 3.72 -3.26 1.79
C LEU A 73 3.60 -4.11 0.52
N LEU A 74 4.66 -4.79 0.08
CA LEU A 74 4.66 -5.64 -1.13
C LEU A 74 4.65 -7.13 -0.76
N ASP A 75 3.61 -7.55 -0.05
CA ASP A 75 3.29 -8.94 0.28
C ASP A 75 1.78 -9.06 0.50
N HIS A 76 1.24 -10.26 0.41
CA HIS A 76 -0.17 -10.50 0.72
C HIS A 76 -0.47 -10.39 2.22
N THR A 77 -1.64 -9.85 2.54
CA THR A 77 -2.09 -9.61 3.93
C THR A 77 -3.49 -10.17 4.18
N ALA A 78 -3.82 -10.43 5.45
CA ALA A 78 -5.19 -10.82 5.80
C ALA A 78 -6.14 -9.62 5.80
N THR A 79 -5.75 -8.55 6.48
CA THR A 79 -6.51 -7.30 6.63
C THR A 79 -5.53 -6.15 6.85
N ILE A 80 -5.88 -4.95 6.41
CA ILE A 80 -5.10 -3.74 6.68
C ILE A 80 -6.01 -2.69 7.33
N THR A 81 -5.57 -2.11 8.45
CA THR A 81 -6.20 -0.94 9.04
C THR A 81 -5.28 0.25 8.87
N ILE A 82 -5.77 1.32 8.24
CA ILE A 82 -5.07 2.59 8.05
C ILE A 82 -5.82 3.64 8.87
N GLU A 83 -5.19 4.16 9.91
CA GLU A 83 -5.84 5.08 10.84
C GLU A 83 -4.98 6.30 11.17
N LYS A 84 -5.58 7.50 11.24
CA LYS A 84 -4.89 8.74 11.66
C LYS A 84 -3.67 9.07 10.81
N CYS A 85 -3.77 8.87 9.49
CA CYS A 85 -2.67 9.18 8.58
C CYS A 85 -2.92 10.50 7.85
N ASN A 86 -1.89 11.33 7.71
CA ASN A 86 -1.98 12.65 7.10
C ASN A 86 -0.87 12.92 6.09
N ASN A 87 -1.18 13.38 4.87
CA ASN A 87 -0.17 13.63 3.83
C ASN A 87 0.70 12.37 3.57
N CYS A 88 0.07 11.24 3.26
CA CYS A 88 0.76 9.95 3.11
C CYS A 88 0.48 9.29 1.76
N VAL A 89 1.51 8.64 1.21
CA VAL A 89 1.36 7.69 0.09
C VAL A 89 1.47 6.28 0.64
N ILE A 90 0.43 5.49 0.44
CA ILE A 90 0.29 4.16 1.04
C ILE A 90 0.08 3.14 -0.08
N ILE A 91 1.04 2.23 -0.23
CA ILE A 91 1.03 1.20 -1.26
C ILE A 91 0.89 -0.16 -0.58
N CYS A 92 -0.20 -0.86 -0.87
CA CYS A 92 -0.55 -2.14 -0.27
C CYS A 92 -0.68 -3.22 -1.33
N GLY A 93 0.06 -4.30 -1.16
CA GLY A 93 -0.11 -5.55 -1.89
C GLY A 93 -1.48 -6.19 -1.62
N PRO A 94 -1.79 -7.30 -2.31
CA PRO A 94 -3.07 -8.00 -2.22
C PRO A 94 -3.51 -8.33 -0.78
N CYS A 95 -4.63 -7.76 -0.37
CA CYS A 95 -5.26 -8.02 0.92
C CYS A 95 -6.44 -8.98 0.75
N LYS A 96 -6.36 -10.17 1.37
CA LYS A 96 -7.40 -11.20 1.31
C LYS A 96 -8.77 -10.70 1.77
N GLY A 97 -8.77 -9.91 2.83
CA GLY A 97 -9.98 -9.39 3.47
C GLY A 97 -10.18 -7.92 3.18
N SER A 98 -10.35 -7.16 4.27
CA SER A 98 -10.66 -5.74 4.21
C SER A 98 -9.44 -4.85 4.37
N ILE A 99 -9.42 -3.77 3.61
CA ILE A 99 -8.67 -2.56 3.92
C ILE A 99 -9.65 -1.55 4.48
N PHE A 100 -9.39 -1.08 5.69
CA PHE A 100 -10.23 -0.11 6.38
C PHE A 100 -9.44 1.17 6.68
N VAL A 101 -9.86 2.27 6.07
CA VAL A 101 -9.28 3.60 6.17
C VAL A 101 -10.14 4.45 7.11
N ARG A 102 -9.53 5.06 8.13
CA ARG A 102 -10.25 5.86 9.12
C ARG A 102 -9.47 7.08 9.61
N ASN A 103 -10.12 8.22 9.79
CA ASN A 103 -9.47 9.44 10.29
C ASN A 103 -8.23 9.82 9.46
N CYS A 104 -8.31 9.67 8.14
CA CYS A 104 -7.21 10.00 7.23
C CYS A 104 -7.49 11.30 6.49
N THR A 105 -6.43 12.06 6.19
CA THR A 105 -6.55 13.31 5.45
C THR A 105 -5.40 13.47 4.49
N ASP A 106 -5.66 13.83 3.24
CA ASP A 106 -4.60 14.06 2.23
C ASP A 106 -3.76 12.80 2.04
N CYS A 107 -4.40 11.71 1.59
CA CYS A 107 -3.75 10.41 1.45
C CYS A 107 -4.00 9.82 0.07
N LEU A 108 -2.92 9.37 -0.59
CA LEU A 108 -2.98 8.53 -1.78
C LEU A 108 -2.81 7.07 -1.39
N ILE A 109 -3.78 6.23 -1.74
CA ILE A 109 -3.80 4.80 -1.38
C ILE A 109 -3.87 3.95 -2.66
N LEU A 110 -2.84 3.13 -2.89
CA LEU A 110 -2.83 2.12 -3.95
C LEU A 110 -3.00 0.75 -3.31
N ALA A 111 -4.09 0.04 -3.63
CA ALA A 111 -4.35 -1.24 -2.99
C ALA A 111 -5.22 -2.23 -3.77
N ALA A 112 -4.94 -3.52 -3.62
CA ALA A 112 -5.83 -4.60 -4.03
C ALA A 112 -6.44 -5.28 -2.80
N CYS A 113 -7.76 -5.43 -2.75
CA CYS A 113 -8.42 -6.09 -1.63
C CYS A 113 -9.76 -6.74 -2.00
N GLN A 114 -10.29 -7.56 -1.10
CA GLN A 114 -11.66 -8.05 -1.23
C GLN A 114 -12.68 -6.94 -0.88
N GLN A 115 -12.45 -6.21 0.22
CA GLN A 115 -13.34 -5.14 0.70
C GLN A 115 -12.53 -3.86 0.97
N PHE A 116 -12.99 -2.73 0.45
CA PHE A 116 -12.40 -1.42 0.72
C PHE A 116 -13.41 -0.54 1.44
N ARG A 117 -13.03 -0.01 2.60
CA ARG A 117 -13.91 0.82 3.43
C ARG A 117 -13.20 2.10 3.85
N VAL A 118 -13.89 3.22 3.76
CA VAL A 118 -13.41 4.53 4.20
C VAL A 118 -14.42 5.13 5.17
N GLN A 119 -13.96 5.62 6.30
CA GLN A 119 -14.79 6.26 7.32
C GLN A 119 -14.09 7.51 7.88
N ASP A 120 -14.82 8.58 8.19
CA ASP A 120 -14.28 9.79 8.83
C ASP A 120 -12.99 10.32 8.16
N SER A 121 -12.90 10.31 6.83
CA SER A 121 -11.66 10.64 6.10
C SER A 121 -11.89 11.62 4.96
N HIS A 122 -10.99 12.59 4.77
CA HIS A 122 -11.12 13.67 3.79
C HIS A 122 -9.93 13.70 2.84
N ASP A 123 -10.08 14.25 1.63
CA ASP A 123 -8.99 14.32 0.64
C ASP A 123 -8.27 12.97 0.44
N VAL A 124 -9.03 11.87 0.36
CA VAL A 124 -8.47 10.54 0.10
C VAL A 124 -8.59 10.23 -1.39
N GLU A 125 -7.48 9.94 -2.03
CA GLU A 125 -7.43 9.37 -3.37
C GLU A 125 -7.09 7.87 -3.27
N ALA A 126 -7.91 7.01 -3.87
CA ALA A 126 -7.73 5.57 -3.81
C ALA A 126 -7.71 4.94 -5.20
N HIS A 127 -6.57 4.38 -5.59
CA HIS A 127 -6.42 3.57 -6.79
C HIS A 127 -6.54 2.11 -6.39
N ILE A 128 -7.67 1.48 -6.70
CA ILE A 128 -8.01 0.19 -6.09
C ILE A 128 -8.42 -0.89 -7.09
N HIS A 129 -8.08 -2.12 -6.73
CA HIS A 129 -8.79 -3.32 -7.16
C HIS A 129 -9.65 -3.76 -5.98
N CYS A 130 -10.96 -3.87 -6.16
CA CYS A 130 -11.86 -4.31 -5.09
C CYS A 130 -12.82 -5.39 -5.57
N SER A 131 -12.81 -6.56 -4.94
CA SER A 131 -13.73 -7.64 -5.35
C SER A 131 -15.19 -7.33 -5.01
N THR A 132 -15.44 -6.57 -3.94
CA THR A 132 -16.77 -6.06 -3.59
C THR A 132 -16.91 -4.58 -3.93
N LYS A 133 -18.11 -4.04 -3.73
CA LYS A 133 -18.34 -2.59 -3.80
C LYS A 133 -17.51 -1.90 -2.69
N PRO A 134 -16.67 -0.90 -3.01
CA PRO A 134 -16.06 -0.05 -2.00
C PRO A 134 -17.16 0.71 -1.22
N THR A 135 -16.93 1.00 0.05
CA THR A 135 -17.91 1.68 0.89
C THR A 135 -17.33 2.92 1.55
N ILE A 136 -18.10 4.01 1.62
CA ILE A 136 -17.72 5.23 2.34
C ILE A 136 -18.79 5.63 3.37
N GLU A 137 -18.36 6.27 4.46
CA GLU A 137 -19.18 6.84 5.55
C GLU A 137 -18.49 8.12 6.08
N ASP A 138 -19.18 9.25 6.15
CA ASP A 138 -18.65 10.56 6.56
C ASP A 138 -17.27 10.87 5.96
N SER A 139 -17.12 10.69 4.63
CA SER A 139 -15.81 10.77 3.97
C SER A 139 -15.85 11.38 2.58
N GLU A 140 -14.72 11.93 2.14
CA GLU A 140 -14.48 12.42 0.79
C GLU A 140 -13.46 11.51 0.07
N LEU A 141 -13.87 10.92 -1.06
CA LEU A 141 -13.09 9.92 -1.78
C LEU A 141 -13.03 10.20 -3.28
N ILE A 142 -11.82 10.30 -3.83
CA ILE A 142 -11.57 10.16 -5.26
C ILE A 142 -11.14 8.71 -5.52
N VAL A 143 -11.77 8.00 -6.45
CA VAL A 143 -11.46 6.58 -6.72
C VAL A 143 -11.08 6.32 -8.17
N ALA A 144 -10.06 5.50 -8.38
CA ALA A 144 -9.51 5.14 -9.69
C ALA A 144 -9.25 3.62 -9.79
N PRO A 145 -9.13 3.04 -10.99
CA PRO A 145 -8.69 1.66 -11.13
C PRO A 145 -7.22 1.52 -10.72
N LEU A 146 -6.88 0.44 -10.00
CA LEU A 146 -5.50 0.12 -9.67
C LEU A 146 -4.70 -0.29 -10.92
N LEU A 147 -3.64 0.45 -11.22
CA LEU A 147 -2.68 0.17 -12.30
C LEU A 147 -1.32 -0.35 -11.80
N MET A 148 -1.28 -0.87 -10.57
CA MET A 148 -0.06 -1.38 -9.94
C MET A 148 0.32 -2.78 -10.45
N SER A 149 1.62 -2.99 -10.67
CA SER A 149 2.22 -4.28 -11.00
C SER A 149 3.62 -4.37 -10.37
N TYR A 150 3.98 -5.50 -9.78
CA TYR A 150 5.32 -5.81 -9.28
C TYR A 150 5.62 -7.31 -9.42
N ASN A 151 6.89 -7.71 -9.35
CA ASN A 151 7.24 -9.13 -9.43
C ASN A 151 6.65 -9.90 -8.22
N GLY A 152 5.87 -10.94 -8.47
CA GLY A 152 5.18 -11.72 -7.45
C GLY A 152 3.74 -11.28 -7.17
N ILE A 153 3.25 -10.19 -7.78
CA ILE A 153 1.88 -9.71 -7.54
C ILE A 153 0.81 -10.76 -7.89
N GLU A 154 1.03 -11.60 -8.91
CA GLU A 154 0.08 -12.67 -9.25
C GLU A 154 0.04 -13.77 -8.18
N ASP A 155 1.19 -14.12 -7.60
CA ASP A 155 1.29 -15.09 -6.51
C ASP A 155 0.66 -14.55 -5.22
N ASP A 156 0.85 -13.26 -4.95
CA ASP A 156 0.21 -12.57 -3.84
C ASP A 156 -1.31 -12.46 -4.03
N MET A 157 -1.78 -12.14 -5.26
CA MET A 157 -3.20 -12.11 -5.62
C MET A 157 -3.82 -13.49 -5.42
N ALA A 158 -3.14 -14.54 -5.89
CA ALA A 158 -3.57 -15.93 -5.69
C ALA A 158 -3.60 -16.30 -4.20
N SER A 159 -2.58 -15.92 -3.43
CA SER A 159 -2.50 -16.17 -1.98
C SER A 159 -3.58 -15.42 -1.19
N ALA A 160 -3.93 -14.21 -1.63
CA ALA A 160 -5.03 -13.42 -1.11
C ALA A 160 -6.41 -13.91 -1.60
N GLY A 161 -6.47 -14.78 -2.62
CA GLY A 161 -7.71 -15.24 -3.23
C GLY A 161 -8.44 -14.14 -4.01
N LEU A 162 -7.71 -13.19 -4.59
CA LEU A 162 -8.25 -12.12 -5.41
C LEU A 162 -8.19 -12.50 -6.89
N ASP A 163 -9.31 -12.35 -7.58
CA ASP A 163 -9.44 -12.57 -9.02
C ASP A 163 -9.44 -11.22 -9.75
N ARG A 164 -8.49 -11.01 -10.68
CA ARG A 164 -8.40 -9.78 -11.48
C ARG A 164 -9.69 -9.46 -12.24
N ALA A 165 -10.46 -10.48 -12.66
CA ALA A 165 -11.72 -10.29 -13.36
C ALA A 165 -12.83 -9.77 -12.44
N LEU A 166 -12.74 -9.99 -11.13
CA LEU A 166 -13.68 -9.51 -10.14
C LEU A 166 -13.20 -8.17 -9.58
N ASN A 167 -13.37 -7.11 -10.37
CA ASN A 167 -13.01 -5.75 -9.97
C ASN A 167 -14.21 -4.80 -10.04
N ARG A 168 -14.60 -4.23 -8.90
CA ARG A 168 -15.75 -3.33 -8.70
C ARG A 168 -15.36 -1.99 -8.12
N TRP A 169 -14.11 -1.55 -8.36
CA TRP A 169 -13.56 -0.28 -7.86
C TRP A 169 -14.48 0.93 -8.11
N ASP A 170 -15.23 0.93 -9.22
CA ASP A 170 -16.11 2.02 -9.65
C ASP A 170 -17.53 1.95 -9.04
N LYS A 171 -17.85 0.88 -8.29
CA LYS A 171 -19.18 0.65 -7.71
C LYS A 171 -19.25 1.07 -6.24
N VAL A 172 -18.85 2.31 -5.96
CA VAL A 172 -18.82 2.85 -4.58
C VAL A 172 -20.24 2.93 -4.00
N GLN A 173 -20.37 2.49 -2.74
CA GLN A 173 -21.58 2.63 -1.95
C GLN A 173 -21.35 3.68 -0.85
N ASN A 174 -22.15 4.74 -0.88
CA ASN A 174 -22.11 5.80 0.13
C ASN A 174 -23.21 5.55 1.17
N PHE A 175 -22.83 5.34 2.42
CA PHE A 175 -23.76 5.09 3.54
C PHE A 175 -24.26 6.38 4.21
N THR A 176 -23.62 7.51 3.96
CA THR A 176 -23.99 8.83 4.49
C THR A 176 -24.04 9.86 3.36
N PRO A 177 -25.05 9.81 2.46
CA PRO A 177 -25.11 10.66 1.27
C PRO A 177 -25.15 12.17 1.56
N ASP A 178 -25.56 12.57 2.77
CA ASP A 178 -25.67 13.99 3.16
C ASP A 178 -24.30 14.62 3.48
N THR A 179 -23.31 13.80 3.83
CA THR A 179 -22.01 14.25 4.38
C THR A 179 -20.81 13.60 3.68
N GLY A 180 -21.01 12.42 3.10
CA GLY A 180 -20.00 11.72 2.32
C GLY A 180 -20.07 12.12 0.85
N LEU A 181 -18.91 12.34 0.24
CA LEU A 181 -18.76 12.65 -1.18
C LEU A 181 -17.80 11.63 -1.82
N PHE A 182 -18.11 11.21 -3.04
CA PHE A 182 -17.12 10.51 -3.84
C PHE A 182 -17.18 10.94 -5.29
N GLN A 183 -16.03 10.85 -5.95
CA GLN A 183 -15.89 11.07 -7.38
C GLN A 183 -15.08 9.93 -7.96
N LEU A 184 -15.48 9.44 -9.13
CA LEU A 184 -14.57 8.62 -9.92
C LEU A 184 -13.53 9.58 -10.49
N MET A 185 -12.26 9.19 -10.49
CA MET A 185 -11.25 9.90 -11.27
C MET A 185 -11.81 10.04 -12.69
N PRO A 186 -11.89 11.27 -13.25
CA PRO A 186 -12.20 11.40 -14.65
C PRO A 186 -11.19 10.51 -15.38
N PHE A 187 -11.65 9.70 -16.34
CA PHE A 187 -10.73 9.08 -17.27
C PHE A 187 -10.69 10.01 -18.47
N ASP A 188 -9.79 10.99 -18.44
CA ASP A 188 -9.47 11.80 -19.61
C ASP A 188 -8.18 11.25 -20.22
N PRO A 189 -8.25 10.46 -21.32
CA PRO A 189 -7.07 9.93 -22.00
C PRO A 189 -6.19 11.03 -22.62
N PHE A 190 -6.61 12.29 -22.62
CA PHE A 190 -5.89 13.44 -23.17
C PHE A 190 -5.57 14.53 -22.14
N ALA A 191 -6.27 14.62 -21.00
CA ALA A 191 -6.02 15.63 -19.95
C ALA A 191 -5.45 15.08 -18.63
N ASN A 192 -5.60 13.79 -18.32
CA ASN A 192 -5.32 13.29 -16.96
C ASN A 192 -3.89 12.81 -16.72
N GLY A 193 -2.94 13.34 -17.50
CA GLY A 193 -1.52 13.31 -17.13
C GLY A 193 -1.18 14.25 -15.95
N ALA A 194 -2.11 15.09 -15.48
CA ALA A 194 -1.81 16.18 -14.55
C ALA A 194 -2.14 15.92 -13.07
N ILE A 195 -3.21 15.19 -12.73
CA ILE A 195 -3.66 15.15 -11.31
C ILE A 195 -2.77 14.22 -10.46
N GLY A 196 -2.28 13.11 -11.03
CA GLY A 196 -1.25 12.29 -10.37
C GLY A 196 0.12 12.98 -10.26
N SER A 197 0.35 14.04 -11.04
CA SER A 197 1.59 14.85 -11.02
C SER A 197 1.52 16.02 -10.03
N GLU A 198 0.33 16.49 -9.64
CA GLU A 198 0.19 17.53 -8.62
C GLU A 198 0.19 16.96 -7.19
N VAL A 199 -0.33 15.74 -6.99
CA VAL A 199 -0.37 15.08 -5.66
C VAL A 199 0.92 14.33 -5.34
N VAL A 200 1.61 13.81 -6.36
CA VAL A 200 2.96 13.24 -6.22
C VAL A 200 3.93 14.37 -6.54
N SER A 201 4.43 15.08 -5.53
CA SER A 201 5.49 16.06 -5.74
C SER A 201 6.67 15.42 -6.48
N ASP A 202 7.37 16.19 -7.32
CA ASP A 202 8.58 15.72 -8.00
C ASP A 202 9.57 15.07 -7.01
N GLU A 203 9.59 15.56 -5.77
CA GLU A 203 10.36 15.00 -4.66
C GLU A 203 9.88 13.61 -4.23
N LEU A 204 8.57 13.34 -4.19
CA LEU A 204 8.00 12.03 -3.84
C LEU A 204 8.17 11.02 -4.98
N LEU A 205 8.07 11.48 -6.24
CA LEU A 205 8.39 10.68 -7.42
C LEU A 205 9.88 10.35 -7.47
N GLU A 206 10.75 11.31 -7.16
CA GLU A 206 12.20 11.12 -7.05
C GLU A 206 12.54 10.22 -5.87
N GLN A 207 11.87 10.32 -4.73
CA GLN A 207 12.06 9.42 -3.59
C GLN A 207 11.61 7.99 -3.90
N LEU A 208 10.47 7.80 -4.58
CA LEU A 208 10.03 6.49 -5.06
C LEU A 208 11.00 5.92 -6.09
N THR A 209 11.45 6.74 -7.04
CA THR A 209 12.40 6.33 -8.10
C THR A 209 13.77 5.99 -7.49
N THR A 210 14.32 6.87 -6.66
CA THR A 210 15.59 6.68 -5.93
C THR A 210 15.50 5.48 -4.99
N PHE A 211 14.35 5.25 -4.34
CA PHE A 211 14.12 4.05 -3.52
C PHE A 211 14.12 2.78 -4.37
N MET A 212 13.45 2.78 -5.53
CA MET A 212 13.46 1.66 -6.47
C MET A 212 14.85 1.40 -7.08
N GLU A 213 15.76 2.38 -7.06
CA GLU A 213 17.15 2.27 -7.52
C GLU A 213 18.11 1.73 -6.45
N LYS A 214 17.72 1.62 -5.17
CA LYS A 214 18.62 1.15 -4.10
C LYS A 214 18.92 -0.36 -4.18
N PRO A 215 20.18 -0.79 -3.98
CA PRO A 215 20.59 -2.20 -4.07
C PRO A 215 19.84 -3.13 -3.09
N GLU A 216 19.49 -2.65 -1.89
CA GLU A 216 18.71 -3.39 -0.88
C GLU A 216 17.27 -3.69 -1.34
N ALA A 217 16.67 -2.76 -2.11
CA ALA A 217 15.41 -2.98 -2.81
C ALA A 217 15.62 -3.91 -4.02
N GLN A 218 16.77 -3.86 -4.71
CA GLN A 218 17.08 -4.76 -5.83
C GLN A 218 17.38 -6.21 -5.40
N GLU A 219 17.86 -6.44 -4.19
CA GLU A 219 18.21 -7.77 -3.67
C GLU A 219 16.99 -8.48 -3.03
N SER A 220 16.05 -7.72 -2.45
CA SER A 220 14.74 -8.21 -1.99
C SER A 220 13.67 -8.25 -3.12
N VAL A 221 13.82 -7.42 -4.15
CA VAL A 221 12.96 -7.34 -5.35
C VAL A 221 13.74 -7.78 -6.60
N GLY A 222 14.54 -8.84 -6.45
CA GLY A 222 15.39 -9.41 -7.50
C GLY A 222 14.62 -9.68 -8.80
N LEU A 223 14.89 -8.81 -9.79
CA LEU A 223 14.36 -8.79 -11.15
C LEU A 223 12.88 -8.38 -11.31
N LYS A 224 12.70 -7.16 -11.83
CA LYS A 224 11.62 -6.70 -12.72
C LYS A 224 10.31 -6.24 -12.06
N LEU A 225 10.36 -5.08 -11.41
CA LEU A 225 9.38 -4.03 -11.72
C LEU A 225 9.68 -3.55 -13.15
N LYS A 226 9.13 -4.25 -14.15
CA LYS A 226 9.01 -3.66 -15.49
C LYS A 226 8.00 -2.54 -15.34
N THR A 227 8.52 -1.33 -15.16
CA THR A 227 7.90 -0.07 -15.53
C THR A 227 6.50 0.14 -14.91
N ILE A 228 6.32 1.19 -14.11
CA ILE A 228 5.08 1.96 -14.20
C ILE A 228 5.08 2.54 -15.62
N SER A 229 4.76 1.68 -16.60
CA SER A 229 4.57 2.07 -17.97
C SER A 229 3.19 2.68 -17.94
N TRP A 230 3.12 3.99 -18.13
CA TRP A 230 1.96 4.62 -18.75
C TRP A 230 1.81 3.97 -20.12
N VAL A 231 1.20 2.77 -20.18
CA VAL A 231 0.81 2.15 -21.43
C VAL A 231 -0.34 2.99 -21.94
N LEU A 232 -0.02 4.03 -22.73
CA LEU A 232 -0.92 4.44 -23.79
C LEU A 232 -1.14 3.19 -24.64
N PRO A 233 -2.37 2.70 -24.82
CA PRO A 233 -2.60 1.70 -25.83
C PRO A 233 -2.29 2.35 -27.18
N THR A 234 -1.16 1.97 -27.78
CA THR A 234 -0.94 2.17 -29.21
C THR A 234 -1.84 1.17 -29.92
N TYR A 235 -3.06 1.60 -30.22
CA TYR A 235 -3.83 0.94 -31.27
C TYR A 235 -3.27 1.43 -32.60
N GLU A 236 -2.57 0.54 -33.30
CA GLU A 236 -2.33 0.71 -34.73
C GLU A 236 -3.69 0.84 -35.43
N LEU A 237 -3.81 1.91 -36.22
CA LEU A 237 -4.93 2.17 -37.10
C LEU A 237 -5.00 1.07 -38.18
N LEU A 238 -6.09 0.30 -38.17
CA LEU A 238 -6.69 -0.29 -39.36
C LEU A 238 -8.17 0.08 -39.40
#